data_AF-A0A931RJI8-F1
#
_entry.id   AF-A0A931RJI8-F1
#
_cell.length_a   1.000
_cell.length_b   1.000
_cell.length_c   1.000
_cell.angle_alpha   90.00
_cell.angle_beta   90.00
_cell.angle_gamma   90.00
#
_symmetry.space_group_name_H-M   'P 1'
#
loop_
_entity.id
_entity.type
_entity.pdbx_description
1 polymer ?
#
loop_
_entity_poly.entity_id
_entity_poly.type
_entity_poly.pdbx_seq_one_letter_code
_entity_poly.pdbx_strand_id
1 'polypeptide(L)'
;MAEKEETKEEKRLHVEVIRQMVTLSTSGFGLVAALAWNSLIQEVVNTYVKKWLPGNSGIISLLIYALIVTFLAVFVTMQISRLSQRLQKESEN
;
A
#
# COMPACT_ATOMS: atom_id res chain seq x y z
N MET A 1 -38.39 0.10 -27.41
CA MET A 1 -37.80 0.94 -26.35
C MET A 1 -37.36 0.10 -25.16
N ALA A 2 -38.20 -0.83 -24.67
CA ALA A 2 -37.87 -1.76 -23.57
C ALA A 2 -36.58 -2.60 -23.76
N GLU A 3 -36.36 -3.18 -24.95
CA GLU A 3 -35.17 -4.01 -25.23
C GLU A 3 -33.84 -3.24 -25.10
N LYS A 4 -33.82 -1.92 -25.39
CA LYS A 4 -32.63 -1.07 -25.22
C LYS A 4 -32.35 -0.69 -23.76
N GLU A 5 -33.36 -0.81 -22.89
CA GLU A 5 -33.22 -0.51 -21.45
C GLU A 5 -32.67 -1.72 -20.69
N GLU A 6 -33.13 -2.93 -21.01
CA GLU A 6 -32.61 -4.19 -20.43
C GLU A 6 -31.10 -4.37 -20.70
N THR A 7 -30.63 -4.13 -21.94
CA THR A 7 -29.19 -4.27 -22.26
C THR A 7 -28.31 -3.23 -21.58
N LYS A 8 -28.87 -2.07 -21.20
CA LYS A 8 -28.14 -1.02 -20.48
C LYS A 8 -28.04 -1.34 -18.99
N GLU A 9 -29.12 -1.84 -18.39
CA GLU A 9 -29.16 -2.33 -17.02
C GLU A 9 -28.13 -3.45 -16.80
N GLU A 10 -28.10 -4.47 -17.67
CA GLU A 10 -27.13 -5.57 -17.57
C GLU A 10 -25.67 -5.11 -17.65
N LYS A 11 -25.37 -4.15 -18.53
CA LYS A 11 -24.03 -3.56 -18.65
C LYS A 11 -23.65 -2.78 -17.39
N ARG A 12 -24.59 -2.04 -16.81
CA ARG A 12 -24.35 -1.30 -15.55
C ARG A 12 -24.10 -2.26 -14.39
N LEU A 13 -24.85 -3.36 -14.31
CA LEU A 13 -24.64 -4.40 -13.30
C LEU A 13 -23.25 -5.06 -13.45
N HIS A 14 -22.85 -5.43 -14.66
CA HIS A 14 -21.52 -5.99 -14.91
C HIS A 14 -20.39 -5.03 -14.50
N VAL A 15 -20.52 -3.75 -14.86
CA VAL A 15 -19.54 -2.73 -14.49
C VAL A 15 -19.46 -2.58 -12.97
N GLU A 16 -20.60 -2.58 -12.26
CA GLU A 16 -20.62 -2.48 -10.81
C GLU A 16 -19.99 -3.71 -10.16
N VAL A 17 -20.28 -4.93 -10.64
CA VAL A 17 -19.65 -6.16 -10.14
C VAL A 17 -18.13 -6.11 -10.31
N ILE A 18 -17.63 -5.70 -11.47
CA ILE A 18 -16.19 -5.55 -11.73
C ILE A 18 -15.60 -4.49 -10.78
N ARG A 19 -16.28 -3.37 -10.58
CA ARG A 19 -15.84 -2.31 -9.65
C ARG A 19 -15.71 -2.83 -8.21
N GLN A 20 -16.68 -3.61 -7.75
CA GLN A 20 -16.64 -4.24 -6.44
C GLN A 20 -15.49 -5.25 -6.34
N MET A 21 -15.29 -6.08 -7.37
CA MET A 21 -14.15 -7.01 -7.43
C MET A 21 -12.81 -6.28 -7.36
N VAL A 22 -12.61 -5.21 -8.13
CA VAL A 22 -11.40 -4.39 -8.09
C VAL A 22 -11.18 -3.82 -6.68
N THR A 23 -12.23 -3.31 -6.05
CA THR A 23 -12.15 -2.74 -4.70
C THR A 23 -11.76 -3.80 -3.67
N LEU A 24 -12.41 -4.97 -3.70
CA LEU A 24 -12.14 -6.09 -2.80
C LEU A 24 -10.71 -6.63 -2.99
N SER A 25 -10.31 -6.88 -4.23
CA SER A 25 -8.97 -7.39 -4.55
C SER A 25 -7.89 -6.38 -4.16
N THR A 26 -8.06 -5.10 -4.50
CA THR A 26 -7.07 -4.06 -4.15
C THR A 26 -6.95 -3.89 -2.64
N SER A 27 -8.06 -3.92 -1.91
CA SER A 27 -8.06 -3.84 -0.45
C SER A 27 -7.39 -5.06 0.19
N GLY A 28 -7.71 -6.27 -0.29
CA GLY A 28 -7.11 -7.52 0.17
C GLY A 28 -5.60 -7.56 -0.09
N PHE A 29 -5.15 -7.19 -1.30
CA PHE A 29 -3.72 -7.10 -1.62
C PHE A 29 -3.02 -5.97 -0.87
N GLY A 30 -3.68 -4.85 -0.61
CA GLY A 30 -3.16 -3.78 0.24
C GLY A 30 -2.82 -4.28 1.65
N LEU A 31 -3.71 -5.09 2.25
CA LEU A 31 -3.48 -5.71 3.56
C LEU A 31 -2.31 -6.70 3.51
N VAL A 32 -2.29 -7.60 2.52
CA VAL A 32 -1.19 -8.57 2.35
C VAL A 32 0.15 -7.86 2.14
N ALA A 33 0.19 -6.81 1.33
CA ALA A 33 1.38 -6.01 1.09
C ALA A 33 1.87 -5.32 2.37
N ALA A 34 0.95 -4.74 3.16
CA ALA A 34 1.30 -4.12 4.43
C ALA A 34 1.92 -5.14 5.42
N LEU A 35 1.33 -6.34 5.50
CA LEU A 35 1.86 -7.42 6.34
C LEU A 35 3.24 -7.89 5.85
N ALA A 36 3.41 -8.08 4.55
CA ALA A 36 4.68 -8.52 3.97
C ALA A 36 5.82 -7.52 4.21
N TRP A 37 5.57 -6.22 4.02
CA TRP A 37 6.55 -5.18 4.30
C TRP A 37 6.91 -5.10 5.79
N ASN A 38 5.91 -5.18 6.68
CA ASN A 38 6.16 -5.23 8.12
C ASN A 38 7.07 -6.42 8.49
N SER A 39 6.74 -7.63 8.04
CA SER A 39 7.55 -8.82 8.29
C SER A 39 8.97 -8.71 7.71
N LEU A 40 9.11 -8.19 6.49
CA LEU A 40 10.41 -7.99 5.85
C LEU A 40 11.29 -7.04 6.67
N ILE A 41 10.77 -5.89 7.09
CA ILE A 41 11.54 -4.91 7.85
C ILE A 41 11.96 -5.50 9.21
N GLN A 42 11.06 -6.23 9.88
CA GLN A 42 11.39 -6.91 11.14
C GLN A 42 12.51 -7.94 10.95
N GLU A 43 12.42 -8.77 9.90
CA GLU A 43 13.43 -9.80 9.62
C GLU A 43 14.77 -9.18 9.26
N VAL A 44 14.79 -8.11 8.45
CA VAL A 44 16.01 -7.38 8.12
C VAL A 44 16.68 -6.81 9.37
N VAL A 45 15.91 -6.19 10.26
CA VAL A 45 16.44 -5.67 11.53
C VAL A 45 16.95 -6.80 12.42
N ASN A 46 16.20 -7.90 12.51
CA ASN A 46 16.60 -9.03 13.34
C ASN A 46 17.86 -9.75 12.80
N THR A 47 17.97 -9.91 11.49
CA THR A 47 19.06 -10.67 10.88
C THR A 47 20.33 -9.84 10.68
N TYR A 48 20.22 -8.57 10.29
CA TYR A 48 21.39 -7.75 9.97
C TYR A 48 21.78 -6.81 11.12
N VAL A 49 20.81 -6.20 11.79
CA VAL A 49 21.09 -5.16 12.80
C VAL A 49 21.41 -5.79 14.17
N LYS A 50 20.63 -6.79 14.62
CA LYS A 50 20.91 -7.44 15.92
C LYS A 50 22.26 -8.17 15.96
N LYS A 51 22.70 -8.78 14.86
CA LYS A 51 24.01 -9.47 14.79
C LYS A 51 25.19 -8.53 14.99
N TRP A 52 25.02 -7.25 14.63
CA TRP A 52 26.06 -6.22 14.77
C TRP A 52 26.05 -5.53 16.14
N LEU A 53 25.05 -5.78 16.99
CA LEU A 53 24.94 -5.17 18.31
C LEU A 53 25.31 -6.19 19.40
N PRO A 54 26.38 -5.95 20.19
CA PRO A 54 26.72 -6.81 21.30
C PRO A 54 25.72 -6.64 22.46
N GLY A 55 25.36 -7.77 23.10
CA GLY A 55 24.49 -7.80 24.28
C GLY A 55 22.99 -7.80 23.96
N ASN A 56 22.19 -8.25 24.93
CA ASN A 56 20.73 -8.53 24.92
C ASN A 56 19.82 -7.33 24.57
N SER A 57 20.13 -6.60 23.49
CA SER A 57 19.66 -5.26 23.17
C SER A 57 18.36 -5.27 22.38
N GLY A 58 17.35 -6.01 22.84
CA GLY A 58 16.03 -6.08 22.20
C GLY A 58 15.42 -4.68 21.99
N ILE A 59 15.62 -3.77 22.93
CA ILE A 59 15.13 -2.38 22.87
C ILE A 59 15.81 -1.59 21.73
N ILE A 60 17.12 -1.74 21.54
CA ILE A 60 17.85 -1.04 20.48
C ILE A 60 17.37 -1.53 19.10
N SER A 61 17.09 -2.83 18.96
CA SER A 61 16.54 -3.37 17.72
C SER A 61 15.14 -2.83 17.40
N LEU A 62 14.28 -2.67 18.42
CA LEU A 62 12.95 -2.06 18.27
C LEU A 62 13.05 -0.58 17.89
N LEU A 63 14.00 0.15 18.47
CA LEU A 63 14.25 1.55 18.14
C LEU A 63 14.70 1.71 16.67
N ILE A 64 15.60 0.85 16.19
CA ILE A 64 16.05 0.88 14.79
C ILE A 64 14.92 0.49 13.84
N TYR A 65 14.14 -0.54 14.18
CA TYR A 65 12.93 -0.88 13.44
C TYR A 65 11.98 0.32 13.32
N ALA A 66 11.68 1.00 14.43
CA ALA A 66 10.79 2.17 14.42
C ALA A 66 11.33 3.30 13.53
N LEU A 67 12.62 3.63 13.63
CA LEU A 67 13.24 4.65 12.79
C LEU A 67 13.18 4.31 11.29
N ILE A 68 13.44 3.06 10.92
CA ILE A 68 13.37 2.60 9.52
C ILE A 68 11.95 2.73 8.99
N VAL A 69 10.95 2.26 9.75
CA VAL A 69 9.55 2.32 9.33
C VAL A 69 9.09 3.78 9.18
N THR A 70 9.43 4.66 10.13
CA THR A 70 9.09 6.08 10.04
C THR A 70 9.75 6.74 8.84
N PHE A 71 11.04 6.47 8.60
CA PHE A 71 11.74 7.02 7.44
C PHE A 71 11.11 6.57 6.13
N LEU A 72 10.82 5.26 5.99
CA LEU A 72 10.15 4.73 4.80
C LEU A 72 8.75 5.31 4.61
N ALA A 73 7.97 5.45 5.68
CA ALA A 73 6.63 6.04 5.62
C ALA A 73 6.67 7.49 5.11
N VAL A 74 7.57 8.31 5.66
CA VAL A 74 7.77 9.70 5.20
C VAL A 74 8.23 9.73 3.75
N PHE A 75 9.22 8.90 3.39
CA PHE A 75 9.74 8.83 2.03
C PHE A 75 8.67 8.46 1.01
N VAL A 76 7.92 7.38 1.24
CA VAL A 76 6.83 6.94 0.36
C VAL A 76 5.74 8.00 0.27
N THR A 77 5.35 8.60 1.40
CA THR A 77 4.31 9.66 1.43
C THR A 77 4.73 10.88 0.62
N MET A 78 6.00 11.31 0.73
CA MET A 78 6.52 12.42 -0.09
C MET A 78 6.51 12.09 -1.58
N GLN A 79 6.85 10.86 -1.96
CA GLN A 79 6.85 10.45 -3.37
C GLN A 79 5.44 10.39 -3.95
N ILE A 80 4.47 9.86 -3.19
CA ILE A 80 3.05 9.87 -3.57
C ILE A 80 2.53 11.31 -3.69
N SER A 81 2.89 12.19 -2.74
CA SER A 81 2.50 13.61 -2.78
C SER A 81 3.03 14.31 -4.05
N ARG A 82 4.29 14.09 -4.42
CA ARG A 82 4.87 14.62 -5.66
C ARG A 82 4.19 14.08 -6.91
N LEU A 83 3.84 12.79 -6.93
CA LEU A 83 3.12 12.18 -8.04
C LEU A 83 1.72 12.79 -8.19
N SER A 84 1.01 12.98 -7.07
CA SER A 84 -0.31 13.62 -7.05
C SER A 84 -0.28 15.03 -7.62
N GLN A 85 0.72 15.84 -7.25
CA GLN A 85 0.89 17.20 -7.79
C GLN A 85 1.14 17.20 -9.30
N ARG A 86 1.90 16.23 -9.82
CA ARG A 86 2.17 16.11 -11.27
C ARG A 86 0.90 15.78 -12.04
N LEU A 87 0.12 14.81 -11.56
CA LEU A 87 -1.12 14.39 -12.21
C LEU A 87 -2.17 15.51 -12.21
N GLN A 88 -2.27 16.30 -11.13
CA GLN A 88 -3.15 17.47 -11.09
C GLN A 88 -2.75 18.53 -12.12
N LYS A 89 -1.46 18.85 -12.20
CA LYS A 89 -0.94 19.83 -13.16
C LYS A 89 -1.15 19.42 -14.62
N GLU A 90 -1.16 18.12 -14.92
CA GLU A 90 -1.42 17.60 -16.28
C GLU A 90 -2.91 17.60 -16.63
N SER A 91 -3.81 17.55 -15.66
CA SER A 91 -5.26 17.68 -15.89
C SER A 91 -5.75 19.12 -16.09
N GLU A 92 -4.94 20.12 -15.73
CA GLU A 92 -5.27 21.55 -15.85
C GLU A 92 -4.67 22.24 -17.10
N ASN A 93 -3.84 21.55 -17.90
CA ASN A 93 -3.30 22.05 -19.18
C ASN A 93 -3.92 21.33 -20.37
#